data_AF-A0A7K2IYL1-F1
#
_entry.id   AF-A0A7K2IYL1-F1
#
_cell.length_a   1.000
_cell.length_b   1.000
_cell.length_c   1.000
_cell.angle_alpha   90.00
_cell.angle_beta   90.00
_cell.angle_gamma   90.00
#
_symmetry.space_group_name_H-M   'P 1'
#
loop_
_entity.id
_entity.type
_entity.pdbx_description
1 polymer ?
#
loop_
_entity_poly.entity_id
_entity_poly.type
_entity_poly.pdbx_seq_one_letter_code
_entity_poly.pdbx_strand_id
1 'polypeptide(L)'
;MDVSRLLTSEALEKIDRCLSLRGWGRCDFEGGGFVKFDSPSVIYQLRLDLIEKGYGIRLNPSLGVRCPTIGDLVSRFIGLPHSGNSYSGLASVGVSLSDLKRTELGFVNFENEWSILRSDNTQEAVRVLSSDVLFAEENFFNKFRGINDVVEYLERTRCDQFQLRQLAVGQALTGREEAALMTLGEYFEMVKKEPPLVADQARLFITSFSEYFGIEEGGWRTPEPSFPERTPRLPDTCL
;
A
#
# COMPACT_ATOMS: atom_id res chain seq x y z
N MET A 1 -6.96 -34.73 -14.06
CA MET A 1 -6.86 -33.30 -14.41
C MET A 1 -7.67 -32.56 -13.35
N ASP A 2 -7.05 -31.63 -12.65
CA ASP A 2 -7.62 -30.99 -11.45
C ASP A 2 -8.70 -29.98 -11.85
N VAL A 3 -9.95 -30.24 -11.47
CA VAL A 3 -11.13 -29.44 -11.86
C VAL A 3 -10.97 -27.98 -11.41
N SER A 4 -10.34 -27.76 -10.27
CA SER A 4 -10.02 -26.43 -9.75
C SER A 4 -9.07 -25.66 -10.69
N ARG A 5 -8.06 -26.32 -11.26
CA ARG A 5 -7.11 -25.65 -12.17
C ARG A 5 -7.78 -25.21 -13.48
N LEU A 6 -8.67 -26.02 -14.02
CA LEU A 6 -9.41 -25.69 -15.25
C LEU A 6 -10.37 -24.51 -15.02
N LEU A 7 -11.12 -24.53 -13.91
CA LEU A 7 -12.02 -23.45 -13.54
C LEU A 7 -11.25 -22.13 -13.27
N THR A 8 -10.08 -22.21 -12.63
CA THR A 8 -9.20 -21.05 -12.41
C THR A 8 -8.70 -20.46 -13.72
N SER A 9 -8.20 -21.29 -14.65
CA SER A 9 -7.68 -20.82 -15.93
C SER A 9 -8.76 -20.13 -16.75
N GLU A 10 -9.94 -20.75 -16.87
CA GLU A 10 -11.07 -20.19 -17.61
C GLU A 10 -11.54 -18.86 -17.00
N ALA A 11 -11.66 -18.79 -15.68
CA ALA A 11 -12.06 -17.59 -14.97
C ALA A 11 -11.06 -16.44 -15.20
N LEU A 12 -9.77 -16.70 -15.01
CA LEU A 12 -8.72 -15.69 -15.20
C LEU A 12 -8.67 -15.17 -16.64
N GLU A 13 -8.86 -16.03 -17.66
CA GLU A 13 -8.93 -15.59 -19.06
C GLU A 13 -10.16 -14.72 -19.37
N LYS A 14 -11.31 -15.00 -18.73
CA LYS A 14 -12.51 -14.16 -18.88
C LYS A 14 -12.34 -12.82 -18.17
N ILE A 15 -11.77 -12.82 -16.97
CA ILE A 15 -11.44 -11.61 -16.22
C ILE A 15 -10.46 -10.76 -17.00
N ASP A 16 -9.38 -11.36 -17.50
CA ASP A 16 -8.36 -10.67 -18.28
C ASP A 16 -8.95 -9.99 -19.52
N ARG A 17 -9.80 -10.68 -20.27
CA ARG A 17 -10.53 -10.08 -21.39
C ARG A 17 -11.40 -8.90 -20.97
N CYS A 18 -12.15 -9.03 -19.87
CA CYS A 18 -13.01 -7.96 -19.38
C CYS A 18 -12.20 -6.74 -18.89
N LEU A 19 -11.10 -6.96 -18.19
CA LEU A 19 -10.26 -5.91 -17.62
C LEU A 19 -9.38 -5.24 -18.68
N SER A 20 -8.87 -6.00 -19.66
CA SER A 20 -8.10 -5.47 -20.80
C SER A 20 -8.87 -4.42 -21.59
N LEU A 21 -10.18 -4.61 -21.79
CA LEU A 21 -11.05 -3.64 -22.45
C LEU A 21 -11.14 -2.30 -21.70
N ARG A 22 -10.70 -2.25 -20.45
CA ARG A 22 -10.68 -1.07 -19.58
C ARG A 22 -9.28 -0.55 -19.29
N GLY A 23 -8.27 -1.03 -20.02
CA GLY A 23 -6.88 -0.58 -19.88
C GLY A 23 -6.09 -1.25 -18.75
N TRP A 24 -6.65 -2.27 -18.09
CA TRP A 24 -5.91 -3.09 -17.14
C TRP A 24 -5.09 -4.14 -17.89
N GLY A 25 -3.78 -4.16 -17.68
CA GLY A 25 -2.88 -5.19 -18.20
C GLY A 25 -2.64 -6.29 -17.17
N ARG A 26 -2.67 -7.56 -17.61
CA ARG A 26 -2.28 -8.69 -16.77
C ARG A 26 -0.79 -8.64 -16.44
N CYS A 27 -0.45 -9.04 -15.23
CA CYS A 27 0.94 -9.14 -14.77
C CYS A 27 1.14 -10.41 -13.94
N ASP A 28 2.38 -10.91 -13.94
CA ASP A 28 2.74 -12.16 -13.30
C ASP A 28 2.92 -11.96 -11.78
N PHE A 29 1.80 -11.96 -11.06
CA PHE A 29 1.76 -12.18 -9.62
C PHE A 29 1.24 -13.60 -9.34
N GLU A 30 1.78 -14.26 -8.33
CA GLU A 30 1.14 -15.45 -7.76
C GLU A 30 -0.33 -15.11 -7.39
N GLY A 31 -1.27 -15.94 -7.84
CA GLY A 31 -2.73 -15.72 -7.70
C GLY A 31 -3.40 -15.02 -8.89
N GLY A 32 -2.63 -14.31 -9.71
CA GLY A 32 -3.12 -13.48 -10.82
C GLY A 32 -3.30 -12.03 -10.37
N GLY A 33 -2.73 -11.11 -11.14
CA GLY A 33 -2.90 -9.69 -10.89
C GLY A 33 -2.92 -8.85 -12.17
N PHE A 34 -3.38 -7.64 -12.00
CA PHE A 34 -3.63 -6.67 -13.04
C PHE A 34 -3.07 -5.32 -12.62
N VAL A 35 -2.55 -4.57 -13.58
CA VAL A 35 -2.05 -3.22 -13.39
C VAL A 35 -2.68 -2.27 -14.38
N LYS A 36 -2.88 -1.02 -13.97
CA LYS A 36 -3.35 0.04 -14.85
C LYS A 36 -2.48 1.28 -14.67
N PHE A 37 -2.07 1.87 -15.80
CA PHE A 37 -1.21 3.05 -15.85
C PHE A 37 -2.04 4.29 -16.18
N ASP A 38 -2.75 4.81 -15.20
CA ASP A 38 -3.57 6.02 -15.37
C ASP A 38 -2.78 7.32 -15.10
N SER A 39 -1.63 7.24 -14.45
CA SER A 39 -0.74 8.39 -14.15
C SER A 39 0.72 7.97 -14.23
N PRO A 40 1.65 8.87 -14.64
CA PRO A 40 3.09 8.59 -14.59
C PRO A 40 3.61 8.42 -13.14
N SER A 41 2.88 8.95 -12.16
CA SER A 41 3.31 9.00 -10.75
C SER A 41 2.79 7.85 -9.91
N VAL A 42 1.71 7.18 -10.35
CA VAL A 42 1.06 6.09 -9.62
C VAL A 42 0.57 5.00 -10.57
N ILE A 43 0.68 3.75 -10.10
CA ILE A 43 0.21 2.56 -10.80
C ILE A 43 -0.90 1.94 -9.95
N TYR A 44 -2.06 1.69 -10.56
CA TYR A 44 -3.13 0.96 -9.88
C TYR A 44 -2.88 -0.53 -10.03
N GLN A 45 -3.13 -1.27 -8.96
CA GLN A 45 -2.92 -2.70 -8.86
C GLN A 45 -4.22 -3.35 -8.39
N LEU A 46 -4.59 -4.45 -9.03
CA LEU A 46 -5.64 -5.36 -8.62
C LEU A 46 -5.01 -6.75 -8.51
N ARG A 47 -5.01 -7.32 -7.31
CA ARG A 47 -4.57 -8.70 -7.07
C ARG A 47 -5.78 -9.57 -6.78
N LEU A 48 -5.81 -10.77 -7.33
CA LEU A 48 -6.86 -11.75 -7.08
C LEU A 48 -6.24 -12.91 -6.31
N ASP A 49 -6.41 -12.92 -5.00
CA ASP A 49 -5.97 -14.08 -4.22
C ASP A 49 -7.00 -15.20 -4.41
N LEU A 50 -6.53 -16.34 -4.91
CA LEU A 50 -7.35 -17.51 -5.20
C LEU A 50 -7.41 -18.43 -3.98
N ILE A 51 -8.62 -18.67 -3.47
CA ILE A 51 -8.85 -19.60 -2.39
C ILE A 51 -9.62 -20.79 -2.93
N GLU A 52 -8.94 -21.92 -3.09
CA GLU A 52 -9.60 -23.18 -3.41
C GLU A 52 -10.48 -23.64 -2.25
N LYS A 53 -11.71 -24.01 -2.57
CA LYS A 53 -12.68 -24.63 -1.67
C LYS A 53 -12.98 -26.02 -2.23
N GLY A 54 -13.38 -26.96 -1.36
CA GLY A 54 -13.73 -28.33 -1.79
C GLY A 54 -14.88 -28.42 -2.81
N TYR A 55 -15.53 -27.31 -3.13
CA TYR A 55 -16.67 -27.20 -4.03
C TYR A 55 -16.56 -26.02 -5.02
N GLY A 56 -15.37 -25.41 -5.19
CA GLY A 56 -15.18 -24.27 -6.08
C GLY A 56 -13.96 -23.41 -5.75
N ILE A 57 -13.92 -22.20 -6.31
CA ILE A 57 -12.86 -21.22 -6.07
C ILE A 57 -13.51 -19.93 -5.58
N ARG A 58 -12.90 -19.30 -4.58
CA ARG A 58 -13.26 -17.93 -4.18
C ARG A 58 -12.14 -17.00 -4.59
N LEU A 59 -12.50 -15.93 -5.29
CA LEU A 59 -11.59 -14.81 -5.55
C LEU A 59 -11.64 -13.87 -4.33
N ASN A 60 -10.49 -13.40 -3.88
CA ASN A 60 -10.37 -12.36 -2.88
C ASN A 60 -9.63 -11.16 -3.50
N PRO A 61 -10.38 -10.19 -4.06
CA PRO A 61 -9.77 -9.05 -4.74
C PRO A 61 -9.18 -8.06 -3.74
N SER A 62 -7.90 -7.75 -3.93
CA SER A 62 -7.17 -6.72 -3.19
C SER A 62 -6.74 -5.61 -4.13
N LEU A 63 -6.96 -4.37 -3.70
CA LEU A 63 -6.71 -3.15 -4.45
C LEU A 63 -5.46 -2.48 -3.90
N GLY A 64 -4.61 -1.96 -4.78
CA GLY A 64 -3.38 -1.28 -4.39
C GLY A 64 -3.08 -0.09 -5.28
N VAL A 65 -2.52 0.98 -4.70
CA VAL A 65 -1.89 2.05 -5.46
C VAL A 65 -0.40 2.04 -5.12
N ARG A 66 0.42 1.86 -6.15
CA ARG A 66 1.89 1.91 -6.06
C ARG A 66 2.36 3.27 -6.55
N CYS A 67 3.21 3.93 -5.77
CA CYS A 67 4.03 5.04 -6.26
C CYS A 67 5.44 4.51 -6.58
N PRO A 68 5.83 4.35 -7.86
CA PRO A 68 7.11 3.76 -8.23
C PRO A 68 8.30 4.49 -7.60
N THR A 69 8.29 5.83 -7.62
CA THR A 69 9.36 6.65 -7.05
C THR A 69 9.58 6.39 -5.56
N ILE A 70 8.50 6.27 -4.77
CA ILE A 70 8.60 5.92 -3.35
C ILE A 70 9.16 4.50 -3.21
N GLY A 71 8.56 3.54 -3.93
CA GLY A 71 8.94 2.12 -3.83
C GLY A 71 10.41 1.89 -4.18
N ASP A 72 10.90 2.53 -5.24
CA ASP A 72 12.27 2.37 -5.72
C ASP A 72 13.29 2.93 -4.73
N LEU A 73 13.00 4.07 -4.10
CA LEU A 73 13.84 4.61 -3.03
C LEU A 73 13.81 3.75 -1.78
N VAL A 74 12.64 3.25 -1.37
CA VAL A 74 12.55 2.32 -0.23
C VAL A 74 13.40 1.08 -0.48
N SER A 75 13.26 0.44 -1.65
CA SER A 75 14.06 -0.74 -2.04
C SER A 75 15.57 -0.42 -2.05
N ARG A 76 15.95 0.73 -2.62
CA ARG A 76 17.34 1.19 -2.62
C ARG A 76 17.89 1.34 -1.19
N PHE A 77 17.12 1.94 -0.29
CA PHE A 77 17.56 2.20 1.09
C PHE A 77 17.68 0.94 1.93
N ILE A 78 17.03 -0.16 1.57
CA ILE A 78 17.24 -1.47 2.21
C ILE A 78 18.22 -2.37 1.46
N GLY A 79 18.96 -1.83 0.49
CA GLY A 79 19.98 -2.56 -0.27
C GLY A 79 19.43 -3.62 -1.22
N LEU A 80 18.14 -3.56 -1.57
CA LEU A 80 17.59 -4.45 -2.58
C LEU A 80 17.94 -3.94 -3.98
N PRO A 81 18.26 -4.84 -4.91
CA PRO A 81 18.51 -4.45 -6.30
C PRO A 81 17.28 -3.75 -6.84
N HIS A 82 17.51 -2.69 -7.62
CA HIS A 82 16.45 -1.99 -8.32
C HIS A 82 15.72 -3.02 -9.17
N SER A 83 14.46 -3.28 -8.83
CA SER A 83 13.66 -4.28 -9.52
C SER A 83 13.18 -3.64 -10.83
N GLY A 84 14.10 -3.46 -11.79
CA GLY A 84 13.80 -2.81 -13.07
C GLY A 84 12.53 -3.40 -13.68
N ASN A 85 11.58 -2.54 -14.08
CA ASN A 85 10.23 -2.87 -14.59
C ASN A 85 9.47 -3.98 -13.83
N SER A 86 9.93 -4.39 -12.64
CA SER A 86 9.29 -5.44 -11.89
C SER A 86 8.11 -4.80 -11.21
N TYR A 87 6.92 -5.12 -11.73
CA TYR A 87 5.65 -4.73 -11.13
C TYR A 87 5.45 -5.33 -9.73
N SER A 88 6.37 -6.20 -9.29
CA SER A 88 6.46 -6.90 -8.00
C SER A 88 6.65 -6.03 -6.75
N GLY A 89 6.75 -4.71 -6.88
CA GLY A 89 6.78 -3.80 -5.74
C GLY A 89 5.45 -3.81 -4.96
N LEU A 90 5.54 -3.88 -3.65
CA LEU A 90 4.41 -3.74 -2.73
C LEU A 90 3.69 -2.41 -2.97
N ALA A 91 2.35 -2.44 -2.92
CA ALA A 91 1.55 -1.23 -3.01
C ALA A 91 1.94 -0.24 -1.91
N SER A 92 1.89 1.05 -2.23
CA SER A 92 2.12 2.13 -1.26
C SER A 92 0.91 2.27 -0.33
N VAL A 93 -0.28 2.04 -0.88
CA VAL A 93 -1.53 1.98 -0.14
C VAL A 93 -2.36 0.83 -0.69
N GLY A 94 -3.12 0.16 0.16
CA GLY A 94 -3.96 -0.95 -0.29
C GLY A 94 -5.14 -1.21 0.62
N VAL A 95 -6.19 -1.79 0.04
CA VAL A 95 -7.42 -2.15 0.73
C VAL A 95 -8.00 -3.41 0.09
N SER A 96 -8.66 -4.27 0.88
CA SER A 96 -9.46 -5.33 0.27
C SER A 96 -10.71 -4.73 -0.38
N LEU A 97 -11.15 -5.28 -1.52
CA LEU A 97 -12.38 -4.80 -2.17
C LEU A 97 -13.60 -4.95 -1.24
N SER A 98 -13.63 -6.01 -0.43
CA SER A 98 -14.66 -6.20 0.60
C SER A 98 -14.67 -5.11 1.66
N ASP A 99 -13.51 -4.66 2.13
CA ASP A 99 -13.44 -3.59 3.15
C ASP A 99 -13.79 -2.23 2.55
N LEU A 100 -13.41 -1.98 1.30
CA LEU A 100 -13.85 -0.78 0.58
C LEU A 100 -15.38 -0.75 0.45
N LYS A 101 -15.99 -1.83 -0.06
CA LYS A 101 -17.45 -1.91 -0.18
C LYS A 101 -18.14 -1.79 1.18
N ARG A 102 -17.60 -2.39 2.24
CA ARG A 102 -18.15 -2.25 3.61
C ARG A 102 -18.10 -0.81 4.10
N THR A 103 -17.00 -0.11 3.85
CA THR A 103 -16.81 1.28 4.29
C THR A 103 -17.76 2.23 3.55
N GLU A 104 -17.89 2.06 2.24
CA GLU A 104 -18.62 2.99 1.37
C GLU A 104 -20.13 2.67 1.26
N LEU A 105 -20.52 1.39 1.37
CA LEU A 105 -21.92 0.93 1.24
C LEU A 105 -22.55 0.44 2.55
N GLY A 106 -21.78 0.32 3.63
CA GLY A 106 -22.22 -0.23 4.92
C GLY A 106 -22.17 -1.76 5.00
N PHE A 107 -22.81 -2.33 6.04
CA PHE A 107 -22.83 -3.79 6.25
C PHE A 107 -23.64 -4.50 5.15
N VAL A 108 -22.93 -5.10 4.19
CA VAL A 108 -23.48 -5.95 3.14
C VAL A 108 -22.81 -7.32 3.19
N ASN A 109 -23.58 -8.40 3.02
CA ASN A 109 -23.03 -9.75 3.01
C ASN A 109 -22.43 -10.07 1.63
N PHE A 110 -21.10 -10.08 1.55
CA PHE A 110 -20.34 -10.36 0.32
C PHE A 110 -19.87 -11.83 0.21
N GLU A 111 -20.38 -12.75 1.04
CA GLU A 111 -19.83 -14.12 1.18
C GLU A 111 -19.69 -14.90 -0.13
N ASN A 112 -20.52 -14.61 -1.14
CA ASN A 112 -20.58 -15.36 -2.39
C ASN A 112 -20.35 -14.54 -3.67
N GLU A 113 -20.12 -13.23 -3.59
CA GLU A 113 -20.08 -12.36 -4.78
C GLU A 113 -18.97 -12.74 -5.78
N TRP A 114 -17.85 -13.26 -5.27
CA TRP A 114 -16.70 -13.64 -6.09
C TRP A 114 -16.39 -15.14 -6.01
N SER A 115 -17.42 -15.96 -5.78
CA SER A 115 -17.30 -17.42 -5.67
C SER A 115 -17.71 -18.11 -6.97
N ILE A 116 -16.79 -18.89 -7.54
CA ILE A 116 -17.00 -19.73 -8.71
C ILE A 116 -17.19 -21.17 -8.22
N LEU A 117 -18.43 -21.62 -8.15
CA LEU A 117 -18.78 -22.94 -7.63
C LEU A 117 -18.81 -24.00 -8.74
N ARG A 118 -19.05 -23.57 -9.99
CA ARG A 118 -19.22 -24.42 -11.17
C ARG A 118 -18.85 -23.63 -12.43
N SER A 119 -18.59 -24.30 -13.57
CA SER A 119 -18.21 -23.60 -14.81
C SER A 119 -19.31 -22.68 -15.36
N ASP A 120 -20.58 -22.99 -15.10
CA ASP A 120 -21.74 -22.20 -15.55
C ASP A 120 -21.89 -20.87 -14.79
N ASN A 121 -21.36 -20.76 -13.57
CA ASN A 121 -21.43 -19.52 -12.77
C ASN A 121 -20.22 -18.59 -12.96
N THR A 122 -19.19 -19.03 -13.70
CA THR A 122 -17.99 -18.23 -13.97
C THR A 122 -18.32 -16.87 -14.60
N GLN A 123 -19.21 -16.85 -15.60
CA GLN A 123 -19.56 -15.60 -16.29
C GLN A 123 -20.18 -14.56 -15.34
N GLU A 124 -20.99 -15.01 -14.40
CA GLU A 124 -21.63 -14.14 -13.40
C GLU A 124 -20.60 -13.56 -12.44
N ALA A 125 -19.72 -14.40 -11.88
CA ALA A 125 -18.66 -13.94 -10.98
C ALA A 125 -17.72 -12.93 -11.66
N VAL A 126 -17.38 -13.14 -12.95
CA VAL A 126 -16.59 -12.19 -13.73
C VAL A 126 -17.33 -10.87 -13.96
N ARG A 127 -18.63 -10.92 -14.24
CA ARG A 127 -19.46 -9.71 -14.41
C ARG A 127 -19.53 -8.89 -13.12
N VAL A 128 -19.76 -9.55 -11.98
CA VAL A 128 -19.79 -8.91 -10.65
C VAL A 128 -18.43 -8.28 -10.34
N LEU A 129 -17.33 -9.03 -10.49
CA LEU A 129 -15.99 -8.50 -10.28
C LEU A 129 -15.70 -7.28 -11.18
N SER A 130 -16.05 -7.35 -12.46
CA SER A 130 -15.89 -6.23 -13.38
C SER A 130 -16.69 -5.00 -12.94
N SER A 131 -17.92 -5.17 -12.47
CA SER A 131 -18.71 -4.08 -11.90
C SER A 131 -18.05 -3.49 -10.65
N ASP A 132 -17.56 -4.34 -9.74
CA ASP A 132 -16.92 -3.89 -8.52
C ASP A 132 -15.56 -3.21 -8.76
N VAL A 133 -14.86 -3.54 -9.86
CA VAL A 133 -13.66 -2.81 -10.27
C VAL A 133 -14.01 -1.37 -10.70
N LEU A 134 -15.14 -1.12 -11.36
CA LEU A 134 -15.57 0.28 -11.62
C LEU A 134 -15.85 1.01 -10.31
N PHE A 135 -16.55 0.35 -9.40
CA PHE A 135 -16.80 0.89 -8.08
C PHE A 135 -15.50 1.25 -7.36
N ALA A 136 -14.48 0.40 -7.45
CA ALA A 136 -13.14 0.66 -6.92
C ALA A 136 -12.43 1.82 -7.63
N GLU A 137 -12.57 1.95 -8.95
CA GLU A 137 -12.04 3.08 -9.71
C GLU A 137 -12.60 4.41 -9.18
N GLU A 138 -13.92 4.48 -9.00
CA GLU A 138 -14.59 5.69 -8.51
C GLU A 138 -14.30 6.00 -7.04
N ASN A 139 -14.31 4.98 -6.18
CA ASN A 139 -14.31 5.18 -4.72
C ASN A 139 -12.93 4.99 -4.06
N PHE A 140 -11.94 4.48 -4.79
CA PHE A 140 -10.59 4.31 -4.26
C PHE A 140 -9.53 4.87 -5.22
N PHE A 141 -9.39 4.33 -6.43
CA PHE A 141 -8.26 4.66 -7.30
C PHE A 141 -8.24 6.14 -7.73
N ASN A 142 -9.39 6.72 -8.10
CA ASN A 142 -9.46 8.11 -8.54
C ASN A 142 -9.07 9.15 -7.48
N LYS A 143 -8.96 8.74 -6.21
CA LYS A 143 -8.45 9.57 -5.11
C LYS A 143 -6.92 9.75 -5.17
N PHE A 144 -6.21 8.99 -6.01
CA PHE A 144 -4.75 9.01 -6.10
C PHE A 144 -4.29 9.37 -7.51
N ARG A 145 -3.83 10.61 -7.70
CA ARG A 145 -3.29 11.09 -8.99
C ARG A 145 -1.78 11.27 -8.97
N GLY A 146 -1.21 11.43 -7.77
CA GLY A 146 0.22 11.56 -7.60
C GLY A 146 0.72 11.24 -6.20
N ILE A 147 2.00 11.52 -5.98
CA ILE A 147 2.70 11.24 -4.74
C ILE A 147 2.07 11.95 -3.53
N ASN A 148 1.59 13.18 -3.69
CA ASN A 148 0.96 13.95 -2.62
C ASN A 148 -0.28 13.24 -2.07
N ASP A 149 -1.13 12.67 -2.94
CA ASP A 149 -2.34 11.96 -2.52
C ASP A 149 -2.01 10.69 -1.73
N VAL A 150 -0.95 9.98 -2.15
CA VAL A 150 -0.44 8.80 -1.44
C VAL A 150 0.07 9.18 -0.06
N VAL A 151 0.84 10.27 0.04
CA VAL A 151 1.35 10.79 1.32
C VAL A 151 0.20 11.19 2.24
N GLU A 152 -0.74 12.00 1.76
CA GLU A 152 -1.90 12.43 2.55
C GLU A 152 -2.75 11.26 3.06
N TYR A 153 -2.89 10.20 2.26
CA TYR A 153 -3.59 9.00 2.69
C TYR A 153 -2.82 8.25 3.79
N LEU A 154 -1.51 8.06 3.62
CA LEU A 154 -0.67 7.41 4.62
C LEU A 154 -0.66 8.20 5.94
N GLU A 155 -0.63 9.53 5.92
CA GLU A 155 -0.72 10.38 7.12
C GLU A 155 -2.03 10.20 7.90
N ARG A 156 -3.13 9.89 7.20
CA ARG A 156 -4.47 9.71 7.81
C ARG A 156 -4.76 8.27 8.23
N THR A 157 -3.89 7.33 7.90
CA THR A 157 -4.10 5.90 8.18
C THR A 157 -3.08 5.40 9.19
N ARG A 158 -3.47 4.36 9.95
CA ARG A 158 -2.56 3.73 10.89
C ARG A 158 -1.48 2.99 10.09
N CYS A 159 -0.26 3.51 10.11
CA CYS A 159 0.88 2.94 9.41
C CYS A 159 1.54 1.81 10.22
N ASP A 160 1.89 0.72 9.55
CA ASP A 160 2.86 -0.25 10.06
C ASP A 160 4.32 0.16 9.73
N GLN A 161 5.29 -0.67 10.14
CA GLN A 161 6.72 -0.41 9.87
C GLN A 161 7.05 -0.23 8.38
N PHE A 162 6.33 -0.93 7.50
CA PHE A 162 6.57 -0.84 6.07
C PHE A 162 6.00 0.47 5.50
N GLN A 163 4.79 0.83 5.89
CA GLN A 163 4.13 2.06 5.49
C GLN A 163 4.83 3.31 6.04
N LEU A 164 5.40 3.25 7.25
CA LEU A 164 6.20 4.37 7.80
C LEU A 164 7.43 4.69 6.93
N ARG A 165 8.10 3.67 6.37
CA ARG A 165 9.22 3.90 5.44
C ARG A 165 8.75 4.60 4.16
N GLN A 166 7.63 4.15 3.61
CA GLN A 166 7.05 4.75 2.41
C GLN A 166 6.58 6.18 2.67
N LEU A 167 5.98 6.43 3.83
CA LEU A 167 5.53 7.75 4.25
C LEU A 167 6.71 8.72 4.41
N ALA A 168 7.77 8.33 5.12
CA ALA A 168 8.96 9.17 5.30
C ALA A 168 9.59 9.55 3.94
N VAL A 169 9.72 8.59 3.03
CA VAL A 169 10.21 8.84 1.66
C VAL A 169 9.28 9.77 0.89
N GLY A 170 7.96 9.54 0.96
CA GLY A 170 6.98 10.38 0.29
C GLY A 170 6.96 11.82 0.82
N GLN A 171 7.06 12.02 2.13
CA GLN A 171 7.15 13.33 2.76
C GLN A 171 8.42 14.07 2.34
N ALA A 172 9.58 13.40 2.33
CA ALA A 172 10.83 13.99 1.87
C ALA A 172 10.78 14.37 0.38
N LEU A 173 10.25 13.49 -0.49
CA LEU A 173 10.08 13.77 -1.92
C LEU A 173 9.11 14.93 -2.21
N THR A 174 8.20 15.21 -1.29
CA THR A 174 7.20 16.29 -1.42
C THR A 174 7.62 17.57 -0.68
N GLY A 175 8.87 17.63 -0.18
CA GLY A 175 9.43 18.81 0.49
C GLY A 175 8.99 18.99 1.95
N ARG A 176 8.37 17.98 2.56
CA ARG A 176 7.93 17.99 3.97
C ARG A 176 9.01 17.37 4.87
N GLU A 177 10.18 17.99 4.91
CA GLU A 177 11.36 17.45 5.59
C GLU A 177 11.12 17.19 7.09
N GLU A 178 10.58 18.15 7.83
CA GLU A 178 10.30 18.00 9.26
C GLU A 178 9.36 16.80 9.55
N ALA A 179 8.31 16.65 8.75
CA ALA A 179 7.38 15.52 8.87
C ALA A 179 8.09 14.19 8.58
N ALA A 180 8.94 14.15 7.54
CA ALA A 180 9.72 12.97 7.20
C ALA A 180 10.66 12.55 8.34
N LEU A 181 11.30 13.52 9.02
CA LEU A 181 12.15 13.27 10.18
C LEU A 181 11.36 12.69 11.36
N MET A 182 10.19 13.26 11.65
CA MET A 182 9.30 12.74 12.70
C MET A 182 8.89 11.29 12.41
N THR A 183 8.43 11.01 11.18
CA THR A 183 8.06 9.65 10.76
C THR A 183 9.25 8.69 10.80
N LEU A 184 10.45 9.14 10.46
CA LEU A 184 11.67 8.33 10.58
C LEU A 184 12.01 8.00 12.04
N GLY A 185 11.80 8.96 12.95
CA GLY A 185 11.91 8.75 14.40
C GLY A 185 10.91 7.72 14.92
N GLU A 186 9.64 7.81 14.51
CA GLU A 186 8.61 6.82 14.85
C GLU A 186 8.96 5.42 14.34
N TYR A 187 9.44 5.33 13.10
CA TYR A 187 9.92 4.07 12.52
C TYR A 187 11.07 3.47 13.35
N PHE A 188 12.06 4.27 13.72
CA PHE A 188 13.17 3.83 14.57
C PHE A 188 12.71 3.32 15.95
N GLU A 189 11.79 4.04 16.58
CA GLU A 189 11.24 3.67 17.88
C GLU A 189 10.46 2.34 17.82
N MET A 190 9.87 2.02 16.68
CA MET A 190 9.17 0.76 16.45
C MET A 190 10.16 -0.40 16.25
N VAL A 191 11.16 -0.23 15.39
CA VAL A 191 12.08 -1.31 14.99
C VAL A 191 13.18 -1.60 16.01
N LYS A 192 13.46 -0.71 16.96
CA LYS A 192 14.49 -0.95 18.00
C LYS A 192 14.17 -2.15 18.90
N LYS A 193 12.91 -2.59 18.96
CA LYS A 193 12.44 -3.72 19.75
C LYS A 193 12.37 -5.02 18.95
N GLU A 194 12.63 -4.96 17.65
CA GLU A 194 12.53 -6.09 16.74
C GLU A 194 13.78 -6.99 16.81
N PRO A 195 13.72 -8.22 16.27
CA PRO A 195 14.89 -9.09 16.18
C PRO A 195 16.07 -8.43 15.45
N PRO A 196 17.32 -8.83 15.75
CA PRO A 196 18.53 -8.18 15.23
C PRO A 196 18.54 -7.96 13.71
N LEU A 197 18.09 -8.95 12.94
CA LEU A 197 18.02 -8.86 11.48
C LEU A 197 17.14 -7.70 10.99
N VAL A 198 15.99 -7.49 11.64
CA VAL A 198 15.05 -6.40 11.31
C VAL A 198 15.62 -5.06 11.74
N ALA A 199 16.23 -5.00 12.92
CA ALA A 199 16.88 -3.79 13.42
C ALA A 199 18.05 -3.36 12.52
N ASP A 200 18.86 -4.29 12.02
CA ASP A 200 19.97 -4.01 11.10
C ASP A 200 19.47 -3.49 9.74
N GLN A 201 18.40 -4.09 9.20
CA GLN A 201 17.77 -3.58 7.97
C GLN A 201 17.20 -2.18 8.17
N ALA A 202 16.62 -1.90 9.33
CA ALA A 202 16.11 -0.57 9.66
C ALA A 202 17.22 0.47 9.78
N ARG A 203 18.36 0.11 10.38
CA ARG A 203 19.55 0.98 10.42
C ARG A 203 20.04 1.29 9.01
N LEU A 204 20.15 0.29 8.14
CA LEU A 204 20.54 0.47 6.74
C LEU A 204 19.59 1.44 6.02
N PHE A 205 18.28 1.28 6.23
CA PHE A 205 17.27 2.19 5.69
C PHE A 205 17.49 3.63 6.15
N ILE A 206 17.60 3.84 7.46
CA ILE A 206 17.75 5.18 8.07
C ILE A 206 19.04 5.85 7.58
N THR A 207 20.17 5.14 7.58
CA THR A 207 21.45 5.69 7.09
C THR A 207 21.34 6.07 5.61
N SER A 208 20.83 5.17 4.77
CA SER A 208 20.70 5.45 3.33
C SER A 208 19.72 6.58 3.02
N PHE A 209 18.64 6.67 3.79
CA PHE A 209 17.67 7.77 3.71
C PHE A 209 18.34 9.11 4.06
N SER A 210 19.05 9.16 5.20
CA SER A 210 19.74 10.36 5.65
C SER A 210 20.80 10.83 4.65
N GLU A 211 21.61 9.91 4.12
CA GLU A 211 22.60 10.22 3.09
C GLU A 211 21.97 10.75 1.80
N TYR A 212 20.87 10.16 1.34
CA TYR A 212 20.21 10.55 0.10
C TYR A 212 19.57 11.93 0.18
N PHE A 213 18.95 12.27 1.30
CA PHE A 213 18.28 13.57 1.50
C PHE A 213 19.17 14.63 2.17
N GLY A 214 20.43 14.31 2.49
CA GLY A 214 21.37 15.27 3.10
C GLY A 214 21.05 15.63 4.55
N ILE A 215 20.42 14.70 5.29
CA ILE A 215 20.02 14.89 6.69
C ILE A 215 21.19 14.48 7.60
N GLU A 216 21.56 15.35 8.54
CA GLU A 216 22.59 15.04 9.53
C GLU A 216 22.19 13.82 10.41
N GLU A 217 23.15 12.93 10.66
CA GLU A 217 22.91 11.70 11.41
C GLU A 217 22.42 12.02 12.83
N GLY A 218 21.20 11.61 13.15
CA GLY A 218 20.56 11.92 14.44
C GLY A 218 19.53 13.05 14.40
N GLY A 219 19.35 13.77 13.29
CA GLY A 219 18.29 14.77 13.14
C GLY A 219 16.86 14.22 13.30
N TRP A 220 16.68 12.91 13.15
CA TRP A 220 15.44 12.18 13.39
C TRP A 220 15.26 11.70 14.84
N ARG A 221 16.27 11.82 15.71
CA ARG A 221 16.20 11.38 17.12
C ARG A 221 15.56 12.42 18.05
N THR A 222 15.25 13.61 17.55
CA THR A 222 14.73 14.73 18.34
C THR A 222 13.73 15.54 17.53
N PRO A 223 12.44 15.50 17.88
CA PRO A 223 11.69 16.73 18.03
C PRO A 223 12.00 17.21 19.45
N GLU A 224 13.02 18.05 19.65
CA GLU A 224 13.02 18.83 20.90
C GLU A 224 11.79 19.73 20.83
N PRO A 225 10.81 19.60 21.73
CA PRO A 225 9.80 20.63 21.82
C PRO A 225 10.52 21.87 22.34
N SER A 226 10.64 22.89 21.48
CA SER A 226 11.09 24.22 21.89
C SER A 226 10.01 24.83 22.80
N PHE A 227 9.94 24.37 24.04
CA PHE A 227 9.22 25.09 25.08
C PHE A 227 10.09 26.29 25.46
N PRO A 228 9.58 27.53 25.32
CA PRO A 228 10.31 28.67 25.87
C PRO A 228 10.40 28.46 27.38
N GLU A 229 11.62 28.52 27.92
CA GLU A 229 11.90 28.47 29.35
C GLU A 229 10.95 29.43 30.09
N ARG A 230 9.99 28.86 30.81
CA ARG A 230 9.26 29.63 31.82
C ARG A 230 10.26 29.96 32.91
N THR A 231 10.71 31.20 32.91
CA THR A 231 11.40 31.83 34.03
C THR A 231 10.59 31.57 35.30
N PRO A 232 11.17 31.00 36.37
CA PRO A 232 10.44 30.80 37.62
C PRO A 232 10.12 32.18 38.21
N ARG A 233 8.82 32.52 38.28
CA ARG A 233 8.38 33.64 39.10
C ARG A 233 8.53 33.24 40.56
N LEU A 234 9.40 33.95 41.27
CA LEU A 234 9.45 33.94 42.73
C LEU A 234 8.07 34.35 43.28
N PRO A 235 7.61 33.75 44.39
CA PRO A 235 6.40 34.20 45.06
C PRO A 235 6.68 35.55 45.71
N ASP A 236 5.95 36.59 45.29
CA ASP A 236 5.91 37.85 46.01
C ASP A 236 5.31 37.60 47.40
N THR A 237 6.16 37.76 48.41
CA THR A 237 5.83 37.79 49.82
C THR A 237 4.84 38.92 50.12
N CYS A 238 3.87 38.59 50.98
CA CYS A 238 2.86 39.45 51.57
C CYS A 238 3.38 40.82 52.03
N LEU A 239 2.62 41.88 51.74
CA LEU A 239 2.24 42.97 52.64
C LEU A 239 0.90 43.58 52.19
#